data_AF-A0A833D2K7-F1
#
_entry.id   AF-A0A833D2K7-F1
#
_cell.length_a   1.000
_cell.length_b   1.000
_cell.length_c   1.000
_cell.angle_alpha   90.00
_cell.angle_beta   90.00
_cell.angle_gamma   90.00
#
_symmetry.space_group_name_H-M   'P 1'
#
loop_
_entity.id
_entity.type
_entity.pdbx_description
1 polymer ?
#
loop_
_entity_poly.entity_id
_entity_poly.type
_entity_poly.pdbx_seq_one_letter_code
_entity_poly.pdbx_strand_id
1 'polypeptide(L)'
;MASLRASGERVTATEEKAGRVVDLNDRSREIFRHIVESYLETGEPVGSRNLSRHLPMTLSPASVRNVMSDLEQLGLIYAPHTSAGRLPTHLGLRLFVDGILEVGDVSEEERRRIEQHVMVSSTSKKVDDMLAEASELISGLSLCAGLVLADKHAMRLKHIEFVQLEPTRALVVLVSEEGTVENRVIKLPEGLPPASLVEATNYLNSHIQGLT
;
A
#
# COMPACT_ATOMS: atom_id res chain seq x y z
N MET A 1 -28.42 8.04 -34.46
CA MET A 1 -29.08 7.00 -33.64
C MET A 1 -28.05 6.44 -32.67
N ALA A 2 -28.23 6.74 -31.38
CA ALA A 2 -27.60 6.16 -30.17
C ALA A 2 -26.05 6.15 -30.08
N SER A 3 -25.42 7.01 -29.27
CA SER A 3 -25.25 6.90 -27.80
C SER A 3 -24.12 5.95 -27.38
N LEU A 4 -23.01 6.50 -26.88
CA LEU A 4 -22.52 6.16 -25.53
C LEU A 4 -21.52 7.22 -25.03
N ARG A 5 -22.05 8.14 -24.22
CA ARG A 5 -21.30 8.91 -23.22
C ARG A 5 -21.00 7.96 -22.06
N ALA A 6 -19.73 7.72 -21.73
CA ALA A 6 -19.32 7.15 -20.45
C ALA A 6 -17.80 7.32 -20.26
N SER A 7 -17.32 8.55 -20.05
CA SER A 7 -15.93 8.79 -19.63
C SER A 7 -15.77 9.91 -18.59
N GLY A 8 -16.86 10.41 -18.00
CA GLY A 8 -16.84 11.57 -17.10
C GLY A 8 -17.13 11.30 -15.63
N GLU A 9 -17.40 10.04 -15.23
CA GLU A 9 -18.11 9.78 -13.96
C GLU A 9 -17.25 9.12 -12.87
N ARG A 10 -15.95 8.88 -13.11
CA ARG A 10 -15.05 8.28 -12.11
C ARG A 10 -14.06 9.24 -11.45
N VAL A 11 -13.92 10.47 -11.95
CA VAL A 11 -12.98 11.45 -11.36
C VAL A 11 -13.66 12.26 -10.25
N THR A 12 -14.98 12.45 -10.30
CA THR A 12 -15.73 13.29 -9.36
C THR A 12 -15.92 12.67 -7.97
N ALA A 13 -15.94 11.33 -7.86
CA ALA A 13 -16.18 10.65 -6.57
C ALA A 13 -15.00 10.72 -5.59
N THR A 14 -13.77 10.93 -6.08
CA THR A 14 -12.58 11.07 -5.24
C THR A 14 -12.46 12.50 -4.68
N GLU A 15 -12.88 13.52 -5.44
CA GLU A 15 -12.93 14.91 -4.97
C GLU A 15 -14.07 15.14 -3.95
N GLU A 16 -15.21 14.45 -4.09
CA GLU A 16 -16.33 14.60 -3.15
C GLU A 16 -16.04 14.06 -1.74
N LYS A 17 -15.09 13.12 -1.57
CA LYS A 17 -14.65 12.65 -0.24
C LYS A 17 -13.65 13.58 0.44
N ALA A 18 -12.90 14.37 -0.33
CA ALA A 18 -12.11 15.47 0.19
C ALA A 18 -13.01 16.64 0.67
N GLY A 19 -14.25 16.72 0.17
CA GLY A 19 -15.25 17.76 0.45
C GLY A 19 -15.89 17.78 1.85
N ARG A 20 -15.30 17.14 2.87
CA ARG A 20 -15.61 17.43 4.28
C ARG A 20 -14.39 17.93 5.04
N VAL A 21 -13.52 18.68 4.36
CA VAL A 21 -12.67 19.65 5.06
C VAL A 21 -13.65 20.55 5.83
N VAL A 22 -13.75 20.32 7.14
CA VAL A 22 -14.36 21.27 8.05
C VAL A 22 -13.77 22.62 7.67
N ASP A 23 -14.62 23.57 7.30
CA ASP A 23 -14.21 24.90 6.80
C ASP A 23 -13.56 25.69 7.95
N LEU A 24 -12.36 25.24 8.33
CA LEU A 24 -11.55 25.79 9.37
C LEU A 24 -10.94 27.06 8.79
N ASN A 25 -11.23 28.19 9.42
CA ASN A 25 -10.49 29.41 9.12
C ASN A 25 -8.97 29.16 9.31
N ASP A 26 -8.15 29.95 8.61
CA ASP A 26 -6.68 29.78 8.60
C ASP A 26 -6.08 29.69 10.01
N ARG A 27 -6.63 30.46 10.95
CA ARG A 27 -6.22 30.47 12.33
C ARG A 27 -6.48 29.13 13.05
N SER A 28 -7.65 28.55 12.84
CA SER A 28 -8.03 27.27 13.45
C SER A 28 -7.25 26.13 12.81
N ARG A 29 -7.01 26.21 11.50
CA ARG A 29 -6.15 25.28 10.76
C ARG A 29 -4.71 25.30 11.31
N GLU A 30 -4.14 26.48 11.53
CA GLU A 30 -2.79 26.65 12.08
C GLU A 30 -2.67 26.08 13.50
N ILE A 31 -3.60 26.46 14.38
CA ILE A 31 -3.64 26.00 15.77
C ILE A 31 -3.77 24.48 15.81
N PHE A 32 -4.65 23.92 14.98
CA PHE A 32 -4.87 22.49 14.91
C PHE A 32 -3.64 21.74 14.40
N ARG A 33 -3.00 22.23 13.32
CA ARG A 33 -1.74 21.66 12.80
C ARG A 33 -0.66 21.59 13.86
N HIS A 34 -0.40 22.69 14.58
CA HIS A 34 0.60 22.69 15.65
C HIS A 34 0.26 21.73 16.81
N ILE A 35 -1.02 21.56 17.14
CA ILE A 35 -1.44 20.58 18.15
C ILE A 35 -1.10 19.16 17.68
N VAL A 36 -1.40 18.82 16.42
CA VAL A 36 -1.13 17.49 15.87
C VAL A 36 0.36 17.23 15.73
N GLU A 37 1.14 18.17 15.20
CA GLU A 37 2.59 18.06 15.07
C GLU A 37 3.26 17.85 16.43
N SER A 38 2.93 18.70 17.42
CA SER A 38 3.50 18.57 18.77
C SER A 38 3.10 17.25 19.44
N TYR A 39 1.90 16.74 19.17
CA TYR A 39 1.48 15.41 19.64
C TYR A 39 2.24 14.28 18.93
N LEU A 40 2.48 14.36 17.63
CA LEU A 40 3.26 13.35 16.89
C LEU A 40 4.73 13.32 17.34
N GLU A 41 5.28 14.45 17.75
CA GLU A 41 6.65 14.55 18.28
C GLU A 41 6.78 14.06 19.73
N THR A 42 5.83 14.40 20.59
CA THR A 42 5.98 14.24 22.06
C THR A 42 5.01 13.24 22.68
N GLY A 43 3.86 12.99 22.06
CA GLY A 43 2.76 12.24 22.65
C GLY A 43 2.00 12.98 23.77
N GLU A 44 2.41 14.20 24.12
CA GLU A 44 1.90 14.92 25.29
C GLU A 44 0.76 15.89 24.94
N PRO A 45 -0.16 16.18 25.89
CA PRO A 45 -1.21 17.17 25.70
C PRO A 45 -0.66 18.60 25.53
N VAL A 46 -1.22 19.35 24.59
CA VAL A 46 -0.73 20.68 24.24
C VAL A 46 -1.58 21.77 24.90
N GLY A 47 -0.91 22.66 25.65
CA GLY A 47 -1.55 23.76 26.36
C GLY A 47 -1.53 25.08 25.57
N SER A 48 -2.59 25.89 25.70
CA SER A 48 -2.74 27.16 24.95
C SER A 48 -1.61 28.18 25.18
N ARG A 49 -0.99 28.20 26.36
CA ARG A 49 0.17 29.05 26.68
C ARG A 49 1.42 28.62 25.92
N ASN A 50 1.63 27.31 25.79
CA ASN A 50 2.75 26.78 25.03
C ASN A 50 2.52 27.08 23.54
N LEU A 51 1.32 26.78 23.03
CA LEU A 51 0.96 27.02 21.64
C LEU A 51 1.14 28.50 21.25
N SER A 52 0.66 29.44 22.07
CA SER A 52 0.78 30.89 21.79
C SER A 52 2.21 31.42 21.65
N ARG A 53 3.21 30.69 22.17
CA ARG A 53 4.63 31.08 22.06
C ARG A 53 5.29 30.56 20.79
N HIS A 54 4.79 29.46 20.22
CA HIS A 54 5.37 28.77 19.08
C HIS A 54 4.60 29.03 17.78
N LEU A 55 3.37 29.56 17.86
CA LEU A 55 2.59 29.98 16.71
C LEU A 55 3.26 31.17 15.98
N PRO A 56 3.32 31.15 14.65
CA PRO A 56 3.82 32.28 13.84
C PRO A 56 2.90 33.51 13.92
N MET A 57 1.67 33.35 14.41
CA MET A 57 0.69 34.43 14.62
C MET A 57 0.68 34.92 16.07
N THR A 58 0.61 36.24 16.25
CA THR A 58 0.54 36.89 17.57
C THR A 58 -0.85 36.74 18.20
N LEU A 59 -1.10 35.58 18.81
CA LEU A 59 -2.34 35.31 19.55
C LEU A 59 -2.10 35.21 21.05
N SER A 60 -3.02 35.79 21.83
CA SER A 60 -3.00 35.62 23.28
C SER A 60 -3.34 34.17 23.68
N PRO A 61 -2.86 33.68 24.85
CA PRO A 61 -3.25 32.37 25.36
C PRO A 61 -4.77 32.21 25.55
N ALA A 62 -5.51 33.30 25.79
CA ALA A 62 -6.96 33.28 25.90
C ALA A 62 -7.62 33.07 24.53
N SER A 63 -7.15 33.80 23.52
CA SER A 63 -7.59 33.65 22.14
C SER A 63 -7.37 32.21 21.65
N VAL A 64 -6.22 31.62 21.92
CA VAL A 64 -5.93 30.22 21.58
C VAL A 64 -6.88 29.25 22.29
N ARG A 65 -7.19 29.46 23.58
CA ARG A 65 -8.17 28.60 24.30
C ARG A 65 -9.54 28.61 23.64
N ASN A 66 -10.01 29.76 23.17
CA ASN A 66 -11.31 29.86 22.49
C ASN A 66 -11.32 29.00 21.22
N VAL A 67 -10.28 29.11 20.39
CA VAL A 67 -10.18 28.29 19.17
C VAL A 67 -10.05 26.81 19.51
N MET A 68 -9.29 26.45 20.55
CA MET A 68 -9.22 25.06 21.01
C MET A 68 -10.59 24.55 21.50
N SER A 69 -11.42 25.42 22.11
CA SER A 69 -12.79 25.07 22.48
C SER A 69 -13.65 24.80 21.24
N ASP A 70 -13.51 25.61 20.19
CA ASP A 70 -14.24 25.41 18.93
C ASP A 70 -13.80 24.10 18.24
N LEU A 71 -12.49 23.83 18.19
CA LEU A 71 -11.93 22.58 17.67
C LEU A 71 -12.38 21.34 18.48
N GLU A 72 -12.56 21.48 19.79
CA GLU A 72 -13.10 20.43 20.65
C GLU A 72 -14.60 20.18 20.38
N GLN A 73 -15.38 21.24 20.18
CA GLN A 73 -16.79 21.12 19.78
C GLN A 73 -16.96 20.46 18.41
N LEU A 74 -16.00 20.67 17.50
CA LEU A 74 -15.92 19.99 16.22
C LEU A 74 -15.44 18.52 16.33
N GLY A 75 -15.07 18.06 17.54
CA GLY A 75 -14.61 16.70 17.79
C GLY A 75 -13.21 16.41 17.25
N LEU A 76 -12.42 17.43 16.89
CA LEU A 76 -11.08 17.28 16.33
C LEU A 76 -10.01 17.12 17.41
N ILE A 77 -10.25 17.71 18.59
CA ILE A 77 -9.37 17.59 19.75
C ILE A 77 -10.18 17.32 21.02
N TYR A 78 -9.54 16.83 22.08
CA TYR A 78 -10.18 16.58 23.38
C TYR A 78 -9.19 16.88 24.51
N ALA A 79 -9.67 17.11 25.74
CA ALA A 79 -8.78 17.02 26.91
C ALA A 79 -8.88 15.66 27.60
N PRO A 80 -7.76 15.07 28.01
CA PRO A 80 -7.78 13.90 28.90
C PRO A 80 -8.23 14.30 30.32
N HIS A 81 -7.85 15.50 30.79
CA HIS A 81 -8.25 16.07 32.08
C HIS A 81 -8.46 17.58 31.96
N THR A 82 -9.24 18.16 32.88
CA THR A 82 -9.65 19.57 32.87
C THR A 82 -8.50 20.59 32.80
N SER A 83 -7.29 20.21 33.21
CA SER A 83 -6.09 21.07 33.24
C SER A 83 -4.97 20.63 32.30
N ALA A 84 -5.07 19.46 31.65
CA ALA A 84 -3.92 18.82 31.00
C ALA A 84 -3.52 19.47 29.66
N GLY A 85 -4.40 20.20 28.99
CA GLY A 85 -4.19 20.63 27.60
C GLY A 85 -5.11 19.84 26.66
N ARG A 86 -4.82 19.84 25.35
CA ARG A 86 -5.61 19.13 24.34
C ARG A 86 -4.76 18.17 23.51
N LEU A 87 -5.39 17.09 23.09
CA LEU A 87 -4.85 16.05 22.22
C LEU A 87 -5.74 15.91 20.98
N PRO A 88 -5.20 15.53 19.82
CA PRO A 88 -6.03 15.22 18.66
C PRO A 88 -6.85 13.94 18.89
N THR A 89 -8.09 13.95 18.41
CA THR A 89 -8.90 12.73 18.33
C THR A 89 -8.51 11.91 17.09
N HIS A 90 -9.01 10.69 16.97
CA HIS A 90 -8.87 9.91 15.74
C HIS A 90 -9.45 10.66 14.52
N LEU A 91 -10.57 11.37 14.70
CA LEU A 91 -11.16 12.20 13.65
C LEU A 91 -10.22 13.36 13.28
N GLY A 92 -9.62 14.02 14.28
CA GLY A 92 -8.62 15.05 14.08
C GLY A 92 -7.43 14.55 13.28
N LEU A 93 -6.81 13.43 13.70
CA LEU A 93 -5.66 12.85 13.00
C LEU A 93 -6.01 12.51 11.54
N ARG A 94 -7.22 11.99 11.28
CA ARG A 94 -7.67 11.69 9.92
C ARG A 94 -7.80 12.97 9.08
N LEU A 95 -8.42 14.02 9.61
CA LEU A 95 -8.54 15.32 8.94
C LEU A 95 -7.16 15.93 8.66
N PHE A 96 -6.23 15.78 9.61
CA PHE A 96 -4.87 16.26 9.44
C PHE A 96 -4.18 15.58 8.25
N VAL A 97 -4.21 14.25 8.19
CA VAL A 97 -3.61 13.47 7.08
C VAL A 97 -4.29 13.76 5.74
N ASP A 98 -5.63 13.84 5.73
CA ASP A 98 -6.40 13.96 4.48
C ASP A 98 -6.39 15.38 3.88
N GLY A 99 -6.10 16.44 4.66
CA GLY A 99 -6.30 17.81 4.16
C GLY A 99 -5.47 18.94 4.78
N ILE A 100 -4.58 18.67 5.74
CA ILE A 100 -3.72 19.72 6.34
C ILE A 100 -2.24 19.35 6.24
N LEU A 101 -1.91 18.07 6.25
CA LEU A 101 -0.56 17.58 6.10
C LEU A 101 -0.08 17.82 4.67
N GLU A 102 0.79 18.81 4.51
CA GLU A 102 1.52 19.06 3.28
C GLU A 102 2.76 18.15 3.27
N VAL A 103 2.59 16.89 2.88
CA VAL A 103 3.73 15.98 2.67
C VAL A 103 4.47 16.46 1.42
N GLY A 104 5.74 16.85 1.58
CA GLY A 104 6.62 17.09 0.44
C GLY A 104 6.87 15.79 -0.34
N ASP A 105 7.16 15.90 -1.63
CA ASP A 105 7.51 14.73 -2.44
C ASP A 105 8.72 13.99 -1.82
N VAL A 106 8.77 12.66 -2.03
CA VAL A 106 9.93 11.83 -1.67
C VAL A 106 11.18 12.46 -2.28
N SER A 107 12.23 12.64 -1.49
CA SER A 107 13.45 13.29 -1.99
C SER A 107 14.06 12.51 -3.15
N GLU A 108 14.74 13.19 -4.07
CA GLU A 108 15.42 12.52 -5.20
C GLU A 108 16.46 11.49 -4.73
N GLU A 109 17.05 11.68 -3.54
CA GLU A 109 17.97 10.72 -2.94
C GLU A 109 17.24 9.46 -2.44
N GLU A 110 16.14 9.61 -1.71
CA GLU A 110 15.31 8.47 -1.28
C GLU A 110 14.74 7.73 -2.48
N ARG A 111 14.27 8.47 -3.48
CA ARG A 111 13.78 7.91 -4.75
C ARG A 111 14.85 7.05 -5.43
N ARG A 112 16.07 7.55 -5.56
CA ARG A 112 17.19 6.78 -6.13
C ARG A 112 17.53 5.54 -5.30
N ARG A 113 17.50 5.63 -3.97
CA ARG A 113 17.74 4.47 -3.09
C ARG A 113 16.67 3.39 -3.27
N ILE A 114 15.40 3.80 -3.40
CA ILE A 114 14.27 2.91 -3.70
C ILE A 114 14.46 2.26 -5.08
N GLU A 115 14.72 3.05 -6.12
CA GLU A 115 14.91 2.58 -7.49
C GLU A 115 16.09 1.60 -7.61
N GLN A 116 17.21 1.87 -6.93
CA GLN A 116 18.36 0.97 -6.89
C GLN A 116 18.05 -0.37 -6.22
N HIS A 117 17.35 -0.37 -5.08
CA HIS A 117 16.93 -1.62 -4.43
C HIS A 117 16.01 -2.45 -5.31
N VAL A 118 15.06 -1.81 -6.01
CA VAL A 118 14.11 -2.52 -6.88
C VAL A 118 14.79 -3.05 -8.15
N MET A 119 15.70 -2.29 -8.78
CA MET A 119 16.36 -2.71 -10.03
C MET A 119 17.33 -3.88 -9.82
N VAL A 120 18.06 -3.94 -8.70
CA VAL A 120 19.01 -5.05 -8.41
C VAL A 120 18.31 -6.41 -8.35
N SER A 121 17.01 -6.43 -8.03
CA SER A 121 16.23 -7.67 -7.90
C SER A 121 15.52 -8.13 -9.18
N SER A 122 15.48 -7.32 -10.24
CA SER A 122 14.78 -7.63 -11.50
C SER A 122 15.51 -8.60 -12.46
N THR A 123 16.76 -8.99 -12.20
CA THR A 123 17.57 -9.73 -13.19
C THR A 123 17.58 -11.25 -13.01
N SER A 124 17.11 -11.81 -11.87
CA SER A 124 17.13 -13.28 -11.66
C SER A 124 16.28 -13.83 -10.49
N LYS A 125 15.52 -13.00 -9.76
CA LYS A 125 14.78 -13.46 -8.56
C LYS A 125 13.32 -13.77 -8.88
N LYS A 126 12.72 -14.70 -8.11
CA LYS A 126 11.29 -15.02 -8.21
C LYS A 126 10.49 -13.80 -7.74
N VAL A 127 9.30 -13.59 -8.30
CA VAL A 127 8.38 -12.51 -7.90
C VAL A 127 8.20 -12.47 -6.37
N ASP A 128 8.13 -13.64 -5.72
CA ASP A 128 8.03 -13.76 -4.26
C ASP A 128 9.18 -13.05 -3.51
N ASP A 129 10.42 -13.13 -4.01
CA ASP A 129 11.57 -12.50 -3.38
C ASP A 129 11.50 -10.97 -3.51
N MET A 130 11.00 -10.47 -4.65
CA MET A 130 10.80 -9.03 -4.87
C MET A 130 9.72 -8.47 -3.93
N LEU A 131 8.64 -9.23 -3.72
CA LEU A 131 7.56 -8.84 -2.81
C LEU A 131 8.04 -8.81 -1.35
N ALA A 132 8.87 -9.78 -0.96
CA ALA A 132 9.47 -9.81 0.37
C ALA A 132 10.36 -8.59 0.62
N GLU A 133 11.23 -8.25 -0.34
CA GLU A 133 12.13 -7.09 -0.25
C GLU A 133 11.36 -5.76 -0.23
N ALA A 134 10.30 -5.63 -1.04
CA ALA A 134 9.41 -4.47 -0.98
C ALA A 134 8.76 -4.32 0.40
N SER A 135 8.32 -5.43 1.00
CA SER A 135 7.73 -5.44 2.34
C SER A 135 8.73 -5.00 3.41
N GLU A 136 9.99 -5.42 3.30
CA GLU A 136 11.08 -5.04 4.20
C GLU A 136 11.43 -3.55 4.05
N LEU A 137 11.52 -3.04 2.83
CA LEU A 137 11.76 -1.62 2.56
C LEU A 137 10.68 -0.72 3.15
N ILE A 138 9.39 -1.06 2.92
CA ILE A 138 8.27 -0.31 3.48
C ILE A 138 8.30 -0.34 5.01
N SER A 139 8.61 -1.50 5.59
CA SER A 139 8.69 -1.65 7.05
C SER A 139 9.82 -0.79 7.63
N GLY A 140 10.99 -0.81 7.00
CA GLY A 140 12.15 -0.01 7.42
C GLY A 140 11.92 1.49 7.34
N LEU A 141 11.25 1.97 6.28
CA LEU A 141 10.94 3.40 6.10
C LEU A 141 9.84 3.91 7.04
N SER A 142 8.82 3.09 7.28
CA SER A 142 7.66 3.49 8.09
C SER A 142 7.78 3.19 9.58
N LEU A 143 8.80 2.40 9.98
CA LEU A 143 8.91 1.81 11.32
C LEU A 143 7.66 1.01 11.74
N CYS A 144 6.85 0.59 10.76
CA CYS A 144 5.61 -0.15 10.94
C CYS A 144 5.70 -1.53 10.27
N ALA A 145 4.75 -2.41 10.54
CA ALA A 145 4.63 -3.65 9.79
C ALA A 145 4.26 -3.35 8.33
N GLY A 146 5.10 -3.80 7.38
CA GLY A 146 4.80 -3.75 5.95
C GLY A 146 4.13 -5.03 5.49
N LEU A 147 3.10 -4.93 4.65
CA LEU A 147 2.45 -6.06 3.98
C LEU A 147 2.32 -5.76 2.50
N VAL A 148 2.81 -6.66 1.65
CA VAL A 148 2.63 -6.59 0.20
C VAL A 148 1.74 -7.76 -0.24
N LEU A 149 0.65 -7.43 -0.94
CA LEU A 149 -0.27 -8.40 -1.52
C LEU A 149 -0.03 -8.45 -3.03
N ALA A 150 0.18 -9.65 -3.57
CA ALA A 150 0.20 -9.89 -5.00
C ALA A 150 -0.84 -10.94 -5.35
N ASP A 151 -1.57 -10.71 -6.43
CA ASP A 151 -2.47 -11.72 -6.96
C ASP A 151 -1.66 -12.89 -7.50
N LYS A 152 -2.02 -14.10 -7.07
CA LYS A 152 -1.52 -15.32 -7.71
C LYS A 152 -2.22 -15.46 -9.05
N HIS A 153 -1.60 -14.97 -10.11
CA HIS A 153 -2.02 -15.32 -11.46
C HIS A 153 -1.81 -16.83 -11.64
N ALA A 154 -2.91 -17.58 -11.72
CA ALA A 154 -2.84 -18.97 -12.17
C ALA A 154 -2.33 -18.96 -13.61
N MET A 155 -1.13 -19.48 -13.82
CA MET A 155 -0.52 -19.53 -15.15
C MET A 155 -1.41 -20.37 -16.07
N ARG A 156 -1.93 -19.75 -17.13
CA ARG A 156 -2.70 -20.46 -18.15
C ARG A 156 -1.75 -21.28 -19.00
N LEU A 157 -1.87 -22.60 -18.91
CA LEU A 157 -1.03 -23.54 -19.63
C LEU A 157 -1.60 -23.80 -21.02
N LYS A 158 -0.80 -23.50 -22.04
CA LYS A 158 -1.09 -23.82 -23.44
C LYS A 158 -0.67 -25.24 -23.79
N HIS A 159 0.45 -25.69 -23.24
CA HIS A 159 1.01 -27.00 -23.56
C HIS A 159 1.85 -27.55 -22.41
N ILE A 160 1.83 -28.87 -22.24
CA ILE A 160 2.67 -29.60 -21.28
C ILE A 160 3.30 -30.80 -21.98
N GLU A 161 4.60 -31.02 -21.83
CA GLU A 161 5.31 -32.16 -22.41
C GLU A 161 6.19 -32.85 -21.36
N PHE A 162 6.15 -34.19 -21.31
CA PHE A 162 7.02 -34.99 -20.47
C PHE A 162 8.12 -35.64 -21.31
N VAL A 163 9.37 -35.31 -21.01
CA VAL A 163 10.56 -35.91 -21.62
C VAL A 163 11.28 -36.76 -20.58
N GLN A 164 11.38 -38.06 -20.84
CA GLN A 164 12.10 -38.96 -19.93
C GLN A 164 13.60 -38.66 -19.98
N LEU A 165 14.20 -38.39 -18.81
CA LEU A 165 15.64 -38.20 -18.67
C LEU A 165 16.32 -39.51 -18.23
N GLU A 166 15.72 -40.17 -17.24
CA GLU A 166 16.21 -41.40 -16.61
C GLU A 166 15.00 -42.28 -16.22
N PRO A 167 15.19 -43.57 -15.86
CA PRO A 167 14.10 -44.44 -15.41
C PRO A 167 13.26 -43.86 -14.26
N THR A 168 13.87 -43.03 -13.41
CA THR A 168 13.23 -42.42 -12.22
C THR A 168 13.14 -40.89 -12.30
N ARG A 169 13.40 -40.28 -13.47
CA ARG A 169 13.32 -38.82 -13.66
C ARG A 169 12.78 -38.42 -15.02
N ALA A 170 11.93 -37.41 -15.04
CA ALA A 170 11.47 -36.76 -16.27
C ALA A 170 11.62 -35.25 -16.17
N LEU A 171 11.87 -34.61 -17.30
CA LEU A 171 11.69 -33.18 -17.50
C LEU A 171 10.23 -32.93 -17.91
N VAL A 172 9.58 -32.00 -17.23
CA VAL A 172 8.29 -31.44 -17.60
C VAL A 172 8.54 -30.07 -18.21
N VAL A 173 8.14 -29.90 -19.46
CA VAL A 173 8.16 -28.62 -20.16
C VAL A 173 6.75 -28.05 -20.12
N LEU A 174 6.59 -26.89 -19.51
CA LEU A 174 5.32 -26.18 -19.35
C LEU A 174 5.36 -24.93 -20.22
N VAL A 175 4.41 -24.78 -21.14
CA VAL A 175 4.31 -23.59 -22.00
C VAL A 175 3.03 -22.85 -21.64
N SER A 176 3.15 -21.57 -21.26
CA SER A 176 2.01 -20.72 -20.97
C SER A 176 1.36 -20.18 -22.24
N GLU A 177 0.11 -19.69 -22.15
CA GLU A 177 -0.54 -18.96 -23.26
C GLU A 177 0.24 -17.71 -23.67
N GLU A 178 0.94 -17.10 -22.71
CA GLU A 178 1.81 -15.92 -22.88
C GLU A 178 3.15 -16.27 -23.55
N GLY A 179 3.41 -17.56 -23.81
CA GLY A 179 4.63 -18.04 -24.48
C GLY A 179 5.83 -18.23 -23.53
N THR A 180 5.63 -18.09 -22.23
CA THR A 180 6.66 -18.41 -21.22
C THR A 180 6.85 -19.92 -21.16
N VAL A 181 8.11 -20.37 -21.10
CA VAL A 181 8.47 -21.79 -20.96
C VAL A 181 9.09 -22.03 -19.59
N GLU A 182 8.52 -22.94 -18.81
CA GLU A 182 9.04 -23.37 -17.52
C GLU A 182 9.44 -24.86 -17.57
N ASN A 183 10.65 -25.15 -17.10
CA ASN A 183 11.24 -26.49 -17.12
C ASN A 183 11.36 -27.03 -15.68
N ARG A 184 10.71 -28.16 -15.39
CA ARG A 184 10.76 -28.81 -14.08
C ARG A 184 11.20 -30.26 -14.17
N VAL A 185 12.21 -30.65 -13.39
CA VAL A 185 12.56 -32.06 -13.24
C VAL A 185 11.71 -32.68 -12.14
N ILE A 186 11.01 -33.77 -12.47
CA ILE A 186 10.19 -34.53 -11.54
C ILE A 186 10.77 -35.93 -11.34
N LYS A 187 10.48 -36.53 -10.18
CA LYS A 187 10.80 -37.93 -9.90
C LYS A 187 9.67 -38.82 -10.41
N LEU A 188 10.03 -39.86 -11.15
CA LEU A 188 9.12 -40.89 -11.61
C LEU A 188 9.15 -42.10 -10.67
N PRO A 189 8.01 -42.78 -10.46
CA PRO A 189 8.01 -44.06 -9.76
C PRO A 189 8.76 -45.12 -10.56
N GLU A 190 9.35 -46.09 -9.86
CA GLU A 190 10.10 -47.17 -10.48
C GLU A 190 9.20 -48.05 -11.35
N GLY A 191 9.73 -48.47 -12.51
CA GLY A 191 9.01 -49.34 -13.44
C GLY A 191 7.95 -48.64 -14.31
N LEU A 192 7.87 -47.30 -14.28
CA LEU A 192 6.94 -46.56 -15.13
C LEU A 192 7.35 -46.65 -16.61
N PRO A 193 6.51 -47.23 -17.50
CA PRO A 193 6.87 -47.33 -18.90
C PRO A 193 6.79 -45.95 -19.59
N PRO A 194 7.64 -45.67 -20.60
CA PRO A 194 7.63 -44.39 -21.33
C PRO A 194 6.27 -44.03 -21.93
N ALA A 195 5.49 -45.03 -22.33
CA ALA A 195 4.14 -44.86 -22.85
C ALA A 195 3.21 -44.13 -21.87
N SER A 196 3.40 -44.29 -20.56
CA SER A 196 2.60 -43.60 -19.53
C SER A 196 2.86 -42.09 -19.52
N LEU A 197 4.08 -41.65 -19.88
CA LEU A 197 4.41 -40.23 -19.98
C LEU A 197 3.75 -39.60 -21.21
N VAL A 198 3.68 -40.35 -22.31
CA VAL A 198 2.95 -39.95 -23.52
C VAL A 198 1.44 -39.88 -23.24
N GLU A 199 0.91 -40.87 -22.53
CA GLU A 199 -0.49 -40.87 -22.10
C GLU A 199 -0.81 -39.68 -21.18
N ALA A 200 0.06 -39.41 -20.19
CA ALA A 200 -0.07 -38.25 -19.31
C ALA A 200 0.00 -36.92 -20.09
N THR A 201 0.90 -36.83 -21.08
CA THR A 201 1.01 -35.67 -22.00
C THR A 201 -0.31 -35.44 -22.72
N ASN A 202 -0.86 -36.47 -23.35
CA ASN A 202 -2.10 -36.36 -24.11
C ASN A 202 -3.30 -36.06 -23.20
N TYR A 203 -3.37 -36.71 -22.04
CA TYR A 203 -4.42 -36.50 -21.05
C TYR A 203 -4.41 -35.06 -20.53
N LEU A 204 -3.27 -34.53 -20.10
CA LEU A 204 -3.19 -33.16 -19.60
C LEU A 204 -3.46 -32.14 -20.71
N ASN A 205 -2.87 -32.31 -21.90
CA ASN A 205 -3.10 -31.38 -23.01
C ASN A 205 -4.58 -31.34 -23.47
N SER A 206 -5.29 -32.46 -23.44
CA SER A 206 -6.72 -32.49 -23.77
C SER A 206 -7.60 -31.86 -22.69
N HIS A 207 -7.18 -31.90 -21.42
CA HIS A 207 -7.95 -31.31 -20.31
C HIS A 207 -7.63 -29.83 -20.05
N ILE A 208 -6.42 -29.36 -20.37
CA ILE A 208 -6.05 -27.95 -20.24
C ILE A 208 -6.57 -27.10 -21.40
N GLN A 209 -6.86 -27.71 -22.56
CA GLN A 209 -7.50 -27.02 -23.69
C GLN A 209 -8.96 -26.67 -23.35
N GLY A 210 -9.19 -25.46 -22.84
CA GLY A 210 -10.52 -24.88 -22.61
C GLY A 210 -10.88 -24.57 -21.15
N LEU A 211 -9.97 -24.73 -20.19
CA LEU A 211 -10.18 -24.30 -18.81
C LEU A 211 -9.63 -22.87 -18.61
N THR A 212 -10.55 -21.92 -18.36
CA THR A 212 -10.32 -20.47 -18.15
C THR A 212 -9.98 -20.10 -16.72
#